data_AF-A0A3C1ZC64-F1
#
_entry.id   AF-A0A3C1ZC64-F1
#
_cell.length_a   1.000
_cell.length_b   1.000
_cell.length_c   1.000
_cell.angle_alpha   90.00
_cell.angle_beta   90.00
_cell.angle_gamma   90.00
#
_symmetry.space_group_name_H-M   'P 1'
#
loop_
_entity.id
_entity.type
_entity.pdbx_description
1 polymer ?
#
loop_
_entity_poly.entity_id
_entity_poly.type
_entity_poly.pdbx_seq_one_letter_code
_entity_poly.pdbx_strand_id
1 'polypeptide(L)' 'PFDPTAIPDVDPTLPVEERPIGGLGIFMMRQLTDSINYKRLDEHNVTRLRKKYSN' A
#
# COMPACT_ATOMS: atom_id res chain seq x y z
N PRO A 1 -11.58 -10.82 0.39
CA PRO A 1 -11.24 -9.49 0.95
C PRO A 1 -9.86 -9.08 0.45
N PHE A 2 -9.58 -7.78 0.30
CA PHE A 2 -8.28 -7.29 -0.16
C PHE A 2 -7.63 -6.50 0.97
N ASP A 3 -6.58 -7.06 1.57
CA ASP A 3 -5.79 -6.42 2.62
C ASP A 3 -4.52 -5.82 1.99
N PRO A 4 -4.43 -4.49 1.82
CA PRO A 4 -3.27 -3.84 1.24
C PRO A 4 -2.03 -3.86 2.15
N THR A 5 -2.18 -4.19 3.44
CA THR A 5 -1.04 -4.31 4.37
C THR A 5 -0.30 -5.65 4.24
N ALA A 6 -0.97 -6.68 3.73
CA ALA A 6 -0.42 -8.02 3.55
C ALA A 6 0.31 -8.23 2.21
N ILE A 7 0.27 -7.25 1.29
CA ILE A 7 0.93 -7.37 -0.01
C ILE A 7 2.44 -7.19 0.15
N PRO A 8 3.29 -8.06 -0.43
CA PRO A 8 4.75 -7.93 -0.33
C PRO A 8 5.24 -6.61 -0.93
N ASP A 9 6.43 -6.19 -0.51
CA ASP A 9 7.12 -5.08 -1.18
C ASP A 9 7.47 -5.45 -2.63
N VAL A 10 7.36 -4.47 -3.51
CA VAL A 10 7.82 -4.57 -4.90
C VAL A 10 9.19 -3.92 -5.00
N ASP A 11 10.04 -4.44 -5.89
CA ASP A 11 11.27 -3.77 -6.25
C ASP A 11 11.00 -2.82 -7.43
N PRO A 12 10.94 -1.49 -7.20
CA PRO A 12 10.71 -0.52 -8.26
C PRO A 12 11.94 -0.29 -9.15
N THR A 13 13.10 -0.87 -8.80
CA THR A 13 14.35 -0.70 -9.55
C THR A 13 14.48 -1.66 -10.74
N LEU A 14 13.66 -2.73 -10.77
CA LEU A 14 13.59 -3.65 -11.88
C LEU A 14 13.13 -2.96 -13.18
N PRO A 15 13.58 -3.43 -14.36
CA PRO A 15 13.00 -3.07 -15.64
C PRO A 15 11.49 -3.27 -15.66
N VAL A 16 10.75 -2.47 -16.43
CA VAL A 16 9.27 -2.49 -16.39
C VAL A 16 8.70 -3.85 -16.82
N GLU A 17 9.39 -4.55 -17.71
CA GLU A 17 9.05 -5.86 -18.24
C GLU A 17 9.20 -6.98 -17.21
N GLU A 18 10.06 -6.78 -16.21
CA GLU A 18 10.35 -7.77 -15.15
C GLU A 18 9.55 -7.51 -13.88
N ARG A 19 8.86 -6.36 -13.78
CA ARG A 19 8.06 -6.02 -12.60
C ARG A 19 6.83 -6.93 -12.50
N PRO A 20 6.53 -7.46 -11.30
CA PRO A 20 5.31 -8.22 -11.09
C PRO A 20 4.08 -7.33 -11.31
N ILE A 21 2.98 -7.94 -11.77
CA ILE A 21 1.71 -7.24 -11.95
C ILE A 21 1.15 -6.83 -10.58
N GLY A 22 0.82 -5.55 -10.43
CA GLY A 22 0.23 -5.00 -9.21
C GLY A 22 1.26 -4.55 -8.18
N GLY A 23 0.80 -4.17 -6.99
CA GLY A 23 1.67 -3.75 -5.88
C GLY A 23 2.21 -2.31 -5.96
N LEU A 24 2.34 -1.71 -7.15
CA LEU A 24 2.86 -0.34 -7.30
C LEU A 24 2.05 0.72 -6.54
N GLY A 25 0.71 0.63 -6.53
CA GLY A 25 -0.13 1.53 -5.74
C GLY A 25 0.12 1.41 -4.23
N ILE A 26 0.40 0.19 -3.76
CA ILE A 26 0.70 -0.07 -2.34
C ILE A 26 2.09 0.44 -1.98
N PHE A 27 3.06 0.22 -2.86
CA PHE A 27 4.37 0.81 -2.74
C PHE A 27 4.28 2.34 -2.59
N MET A 28 3.53 3.02 -3.47
CA MET A 28 3.33 4.46 -3.37
C MET A 28 2.67 4.87 -2.04
N MET A 29 1.64 4.16 -1.58
CA MET A 29 1.02 4.45 -0.28
C MET A 29 2.02 4.34 0.87
N ARG A 30 2.91 3.35 0.85
CA ARG A 30 3.97 3.16 1.88
C ARG A 30 4.98 4.31 1.87
N GLN A 31 5.34 4.84 0.71
CA GLN A 31 6.28 5.96 0.60
C GLN A 31 5.66 7.29 1.04
N LEU A 32 4.37 7.50 0.74
CA LEU A 32 3.72 8.79 0.97
C LEU A 32 3.18 8.96 2.40
N THR A 33 2.95 7.86 3.12
CA THR A 33 2.25 7.87 4.41
C THR A 33 3.15 7.33 5.52
N ASP A 34 2.92 7.76 6.75
CA ASP A 34 3.73 7.30 7.89
C ASP A 34 3.12 6.03 8.54
N SER A 35 1.85 5.74 8.26
CA SER A 35 1.23 4.48 8.65
C SER A 35 0.05 4.12 7.76
N ILE A 36 -0.09 2.83 7.50
CA ILE A 36 -1.21 2.20 6.79
C ILE A 36 -1.83 1.18 7.75
N ASN A 37 -3.14 1.27 7.96
CA ASN A 37 -3.88 0.30 8.77
C ASN A 37 -5.06 -0.23 7.96
N TYR A 38 -5.30 -1.52 8.04
CA TYR A 38 -6.43 -2.19 7.40
C TYR A 38 -7.35 -2.80 8.45
N LYS A 39 -8.65 -2.71 8.20
CA LYS A 39 -9.68 -3.50 8.89
C LYS A 39 -10.76 -3.91 7.88
N ARG A 40 -11.26 -5.13 8.02
CA ARG A 40 -12.52 -5.56 7.40
C ARG A 40 -13.65 -5.20 8.36
N LEU A 41 -14.61 -4.39 7.92
CA LEU A 41 -15.84 -4.08 8.67
C LEU A 41 -17.01 -4.52 7.79
N ASP A 42 -17.78 -5.51 8.27
CA ASP A 42 -18.80 -6.20 7.48
C ASP A 42 -18.25 -6.62 6.10
N GLU A 43 -18.92 -6.22 5.01
CA GLU A 43 -18.51 -6.50 3.64
C GLU A 43 -17.57 -5.45 3.01
N HIS A 44 -17.04 -4.54 3.82
CA HIS A 44 -16.21 -3.43 3.35
C HIS A 44 -14.76 -3.54 3.79
N ASN A 45 -13.86 -3.23 2.85
CA ASN A 45 -12.45 -3.01 3.12
C ASN A 45 -12.26 -1.57 3.60
N VAL A 46 -11.76 -1.37 4.82
CA VAL A 46 -11.49 -0.04 5.37
C VAL A 46 -10.00 0.13 5.54
N THR A 47 -9.40 0.95 4.66
CA THR A 47 -7.98 1.29 4.68
C THR A 47 -7.81 2.70 5.21
N ARG A 48 -7.00 2.86 6.25
CA ARG A 48 -6.68 4.17 6.85
C ARG A 48 -5.21 4.49 6.62
N LEU A 49 -4.98 5.63 5.99
CA LEU A 49 -3.67 6.24 5.78
C LEU A 49 -3.48 7.39 6.77
N ARG A 50 -2.27 7.54 7.32
CA ARG A 50 -1.91 8.70 8.16
C ARG A 50 -0.63 9.31 7.66
N LYS A 51 -0.64 10.63 7.48
CA LYS A 51 0.55 11.45 7.23
C LYS A 51 0.60 12.57 8.25
N LYS A 52 1.73 12.74 8.91
CA LYS A 52 2.06 13.83 9.82
C LYS A 52 2.66 14.96 8.98
N TYR A 53 2.20 16.17 9.22
CA TYR A 53 2.79 17.38 8.68
C TYR A 53 3.38 18.17 9.83
N SER A 54 4.62 18.61 9.68
CA SER A 54 5.21 19.61 10.55
C SER A 54 4.76 20.99 10.06
N ASN A 55 4.48 21.89 11.00
CA ASN A 55 4.23 23.31 10.70
C ASN A 55 5.54 24.09 10.71
#